data_AF-A0A645IC99-F1
#
_entry.id   AF-A0A645IC99-F1
#
_cell.length_a   1.000
_cell.length_b   1.000
_cell.length_c   1.000
_cell.angle_alpha   90.00
_cell.angle_beta   90.00
_cell.angle_gamma   90.00
#
_symmetry.space_group_name_H-M   'P 1'
#
loop_
_entity.id
_entity.type
_entity.pdbx_description
1 polymer ?
#
loop_
_entity_poly.entity_id
_entity_poly.type
_entity_poly.pdbx_seq_one_letter_code
_entity_poly.pdbx_strand_id
1 'polypeptide(L)'
;MRGEDSFVRAQWAGRPFVWQIYRQDDDAHLGKLDAFVDRYCADLAEPAASALRQLFLAWNTGSDCAAAWADFLAHYDAIARHAAAWNAALREQRDLATNLVNFCAEQV
;
A
#
# COMPACT_ATOMS: atom_id res chain seq x y z
N MET A 1 -7.60 -2.27 6.12
CA MET A 1 -6.96 -3.26 7.01
C MET A 1 -5.89 -2.57 7.86
N ARG A 2 -5.20 -3.25 8.78
CA ARG A 2 -4.29 -2.59 9.75
C ARG A 2 -3.07 -3.43 10.15
N GLY A 3 -2.08 -2.80 10.76
CA GLY A 3 -0.85 -3.48 11.17
C GLY A 3 -0.04 -3.98 9.96
N GLU A 4 0.73 -5.06 10.14
CA GLU A 4 1.67 -5.54 9.12
C GLU A 4 1.16 -6.75 8.33
N ASP A 5 0.80 -7.86 8.99
CA ASP A 5 0.40 -9.09 8.29
C ASP A 5 -0.83 -8.86 7.41
N SER A 6 -1.92 -8.32 7.98
CA SER A 6 -3.13 -8.06 7.17
C SER A 6 -2.88 -7.05 6.06
N PHE A 7 -1.91 -6.15 6.24
CA PHE A 7 -1.49 -5.20 5.21
C PHE A 7 -0.80 -5.89 4.03
N VAL A 8 0.13 -6.81 4.31
CA VAL A 8 0.78 -7.65 3.29
C VAL A 8 -0.27 -8.53 2.60
N ARG A 9 -1.17 -9.16 3.36
CA ARG A 9 -2.23 -10.03 2.80
C ARG A 9 -3.17 -9.30 1.87
N ALA A 10 -3.52 -8.04 2.14
CA ALA A 10 -4.36 -7.25 1.26
C ALA A 10 -3.69 -6.92 -0.08
N GLN A 11 -2.37 -6.67 -0.09
CA GLN A 11 -1.60 -6.54 -1.33
C GLN A 11 -1.60 -7.86 -2.12
N TRP A 12 -1.48 -8.99 -1.41
CA TRP A 12 -1.58 -10.32 -2.01
C TRP A 12 -2.97 -10.64 -2.57
N ALA A 13 -4.02 -10.00 -2.08
CA ALA A 13 -5.38 -10.16 -2.60
C ALA A 13 -5.61 -9.44 -3.94
N GLY A 14 -4.74 -8.48 -4.31
CA GLY A 14 -4.84 -7.77 -5.60
C GLY A 14 -6.11 -6.94 -5.76
N ARG A 15 -6.68 -6.42 -4.67
CA ARG A 15 -7.90 -5.61 -4.65
C ARG A 15 -7.62 -4.23 -4.06
N PRO A 16 -8.36 -3.18 -4.46
CA PRO A 16 -8.28 -1.87 -3.83
C PRO A 16 -8.47 -1.95 -2.31
N PHE A 17 -7.69 -1.19 -1.56
CA PHE A 17 -7.68 -1.21 -0.09
C PHE A 17 -7.29 0.14 0.50
N VAL A 18 -7.48 0.29 1.82
CA VAL A 18 -6.86 1.36 2.62
C VAL A 18 -6.14 0.75 3.83
N TRP A 19 -4.93 1.24 4.12
CA TRP A 19 -4.13 0.80 5.26
C TRP A 19 -4.26 1.80 6.42
N GLN A 20 -4.74 1.31 7.56
CA GLN A 20 -4.68 2.02 8.83
C GLN A 20 -3.40 1.60 9.56
N ILE A 21 -2.36 2.43 9.46
CA ILE A 21 -1.11 2.19 10.16
C ILE A 21 -1.27 2.52 11.65
N TYR A 22 -0.57 1.82 12.54
CA TYR A 22 -0.60 2.15 13.96
C TYR A 22 0.09 3.50 14.19
N ARG A 23 -0.58 4.40 14.93
CA ARG A 23 0.02 5.68 15.34
C ARG A 23 1.25 5.43 16.21
N GLN A 24 2.25 6.26 16.01
CA GLN A 24 3.51 6.27 16.74
C GLN A 24 3.83 7.71 17.15
N ASP A 25 4.67 7.85 18.17
CA ASP A 25 5.15 9.15 18.66
C ASP A 25 5.76 9.99 17.53
N ASP A 26 5.67 11.31 17.66
CA ASP A 26 6.16 12.31 16.70
C ASP A 26 5.66 12.09 15.25
N ASP A 27 4.47 11.49 15.10
CA ASP A 27 3.87 11.16 13.80
C ASP A 27 4.77 10.32 12.88
N ALA A 28 5.74 9.57 13.43
CA ALA A 28 6.70 8.77 12.66
C ALA A 28 6.03 7.73 11.74
N HIS A 29 4.83 7.29 12.09
CA HIS A 29 3.99 6.42 11.29
C HIS A 29 3.59 7.02 9.94
N LEU A 30 3.46 8.35 9.83
CA LEU A 30 3.13 9.02 8.57
C LEU A 30 4.28 8.94 7.56
N GLY A 31 5.53 9.03 8.00
CA GLY A 31 6.68 8.84 7.12
C GLY A 31 6.73 7.44 6.49
N LYS A 32 6.35 6.41 7.26
CA LYS A 32 6.22 5.03 6.74
C LYS A 32 5.02 4.88 5.79
N LEU A 33 3.91 5.55 6.09
CA LEU A 33 2.73 5.59 5.22
C LEU A 33 3.08 6.22 3.87
N ASP A 34 3.67 7.41 3.88
CA ASP A 34 4.03 8.15 2.66
C ASP A 34 5.01 7.38 1.81
N ALA A 35 6.08 6.82 2.40
CA ALA A 35 7.05 6.02 1.68
C ALA A 35 6.41 4.79 1.00
N PHE A 36 5.46 4.13 1.67
CA PHE A 36 4.72 3.03 1.05
C PHE A 36 3.82 3.52 -0.08
N VAL A 37 3.03 4.58 0.15
CA VAL A 37 2.09 5.09 -0.84
C VAL A 37 2.81 5.63 -2.07
N ASP A 38 3.98 6.26 -1.90
CA ASP A 38 4.86 6.67 -2.98
C ASP A 38 5.29 5.51 -3.85
N ARG A 39 5.79 4.44 -3.22
CA ARG A 39 6.18 3.23 -3.94
C ARG A 39 4.98 2.56 -4.61
N TYR A 40 3.86 2.46 -3.91
CA TYR A 40 2.66 1.81 -4.42
C TYR A 40 2.09 2.56 -5.61
N CYS A 41 2.11 3.90 -5.61
CA CYS A 41 1.56 4.72 -6.69
C CYS A 41 2.54 4.98 -7.85
N ALA A 42 3.78 4.47 -7.81
CA ALA A 42 4.82 4.82 -8.79
C ALA A 42 4.38 4.59 -10.26
N ASP A 43 3.62 3.52 -10.50
CA ASP A 43 3.11 3.15 -11.84
C ASP A 43 1.61 3.47 -12.03
N LEU A 44 0.99 4.17 -11.08
CA LEU A 44 -0.41 4.58 -11.16
C LEU A 44 -0.49 5.98 -11.79
N ALA A 45 -1.19 6.08 -12.91
CA ALA A 45 -1.39 7.36 -13.59
C ALA A 45 -2.27 8.33 -12.77
N GLU A 46 -1.94 9.62 -12.85
CA GLU A 46 -2.84 10.68 -12.41
C GLU A 46 -4.11 10.71 -13.28
N PRO A 47 -5.28 11.07 -12.71
CA PRO A 47 -5.54 11.56 -11.35
C PRO A 47 -5.72 10.47 -10.27
N ALA A 48 -5.69 9.19 -10.64
CA ALA A 48 -6.02 8.10 -9.71
C ALA A 48 -4.99 7.94 -8.57
N ALA A 49 -3.72 8.25 -8.84
CA ALA A 49 -2.68 8.23 -7.80
C ALA A 49 -2.94 9.29 -6.72
N SER A 50 -3.28 10.52 -7.11
CA SER A 50 -3.67 11.57 -6.17
C SER A 50 -4.86 11.17 -5.29
N ALA A 51 -5.92 10.60 -5.90
CA ALA A 51 -7.10 10.14 -5.16
C ALA A 51 -6.74 9.07 -4.11
N LEU A 52 -5.87 8.12 -4.48
CA LEU A 52 -5.41 7.08 -3.56
C LEU A 52 -4.58 7.66 -2.40
N ARG A 53 -3.64 8.57 -2.72
CA ARG A 53 -2.81 9.27 -1.74
C ARG A 53 -3.66 10.02 -0.71
N GLN A 54 -4.64 10.78 -1.20
CA GLN A 54 -5.54 11.54 -0.36
C GLN A 54 -6.36 10.64 0.56
N LEU A 55 -6.89 9.51 0.06
CA LEU A 55 -7.61 8.56 0.90
C LEU A 55 -6.72 7.98 2.01
N PHE A 56 -5.50 7.54 1.69
CA PHE A 56 -4.59 6.97 2.69
C PHE A 56 -4.23 8.00 3.77
N LEU A 57 -3.94 9.24 3.38
CA LEU A 57 -3.62 10.32 4.32
C LEU A 57 -4.84 10.67 5.18
N ALA A 58 -6.01 10.87 4.57
CA ALA A 58 -7.22 11.25 5.29
C ALA A 58 -7.64 10.18 6.29
N TRP A 59 -7.52 8.91 5.91
CA TRP A 59 -7.87 7.78 6.77
C TRP A 59 -7.00 7.72 8.04
N ASN A 60 -5.74 8.15 7.98
CA ASN A 60 -4.81 8.07 9.11
C ASN A 60 -4.73 9.36 9.94
N THR A 61 -5.01 10.51 9.33
CA THR A 61 -5.01 11.83 10.00
C THR A 61 -6.38 12.26 10.52
N GLY A 62 -7.47 11.66 10.02
CA GLY A 62 -8.83 12.10 10.33
C GLY A 62 -9.23 13.41 9.64
N SER A 63 -8.52 13.80 8.57
CA SER A 63 -8.95 14.87 7.68
C SER A 63 -10.17 14.44 6.86
N ASP A 64 -10.62 15.23 5.88
CA ASP A 64 -11.90 15.03 5.17
C ASP A 64 -11.96 13.70 4.38
N CYS A 65 -12.31 12.63 5.11
CA CYS A 65 -12.44 11.28 4.60
C CYS A 65 -13.61 11.15 3.64
N ALA A 66 -14.65 11.99 3.76
CA ALA A 66 -15.82 11.90 2.91
C ALA A 66 -15.47 12.33 1.48
N ALA A 67 -14.79 13.46 1.33
CA ALA A 67 -14.30 13.93 0.04
C ALA A 67 -13.28 12.96 -0.56
N ALA A 68 -12.29 12.52 0.22
CA ALA A 68 -11.26 11.60 -0.24
C ALA A 68 -11.83 10.22 -0.66
N TRP A 69 -12.86 9.74 0.05
CA TRP A 69 -13.57 8.51 -0.31
C TRP A 69 -14.33 8.65 -1.62
N ALA A 70 -15.04 9.77 -1.83
CA ALA A 70 -15.76 10.03 -3.07
C ALA A 70 -14.81 10.07 -4.28
N ASP A 71 -13.66 10.73 -4.14
CA ASP A 71 -12.64 10.81 -5.20
C ASP A 71 -12.01 9.44 -5.51
N PHE A 72 -11.71 8.65 -4.47
CA PHE A 72 -11.26 7.27 -4.64
C PHE A 72 -12.26 6.41 -5.43
N LEU A 73 -13.56 6.54 -5.13
CA LEU A 73 -14.60 5.80 -5.87
C LEU A 73 -14.71 6.26 -7.33
N ALA A 74 -14.51 7.54 -7.62
CA ALA A 74 -14.51 8.06 -9.00
C ALA A 74 -13.39 7.44 -9.85
N HIS A 75 -12.30 6.99 -9.21
CA HIS A 75 -11.14 6.38 -9.86
C HIS A 75 -11.00 4.86 -9.59
N TYR A 76 -12.03 4.22 -9.06
CA TYR A 76 -11.98 2.84 -8.56
C TYR A 76 -11.43 1.84 -9.58
N ASP A 77 -11.88 1.90 -10.85
CA ASP A 77 -11.48 0.94 -11.88
C ASP A 77 -9.99 1.03 -12.25
N ALA A 78 -9.42 2.23 -12.21
CA ALA A 78 -7.98 2.42 -12.41
C ALA A 78 -7.20 1.84 -11.23
N ILE A 79 -7.66 2.12 -10.01
CA ILE A 79 -7.06 1.62 -8.77
C ILE A 79 -7.16 0.09 -8.67
N ALA A 80 -8.27 -0.50 -9.13
CA ALA A 80 -8.46 -1.95 -9.14
C ALA A 80 -7.49 -2.65 -10.10
N ARG A 81 -7.34 -2.13 -11.32
CA ARG A 81 -6.33 -2.63 -12.27
C ARG A 81 -4.92 -2.50 -11.72
N HIS A 82 -4.63 -1.36 -11.08
CA HIS A 82 -3.36 -1.13 -10.42
C HIS A 82 -3.07 -2.11 -9.29
N ALA A 83 -4.06 -2.40 -8.44
CA ALA A 83 -3.91 -3.38 -7.35
C ALA A 83 -3.60 -4.78 -7.88
N ALA A 84 -4.22 -5.18 -9.00
CA ALA A 84 -3.92 -6.45 -9.66
C ALA A 84 -2.51 -6.46 -10.28
N ALA A 85 -2.08 -5.36 -10.91
CA ALA A 85 -0.73 -5.23 -11.49
C ALA A 85 0.35 -5.26 -10.40
N TRP A 86 0.15 -4.54 -9.30
CA TRP A 86 1.01 -4.58 -8.12
C TRP A 86 1.16 -5.99 -7.57
N ASN A 87 0.05 -6.73 -7.47
CA ASN A 87 0.08 -8.14 -7.05
C ASN A 87 0.95 -9.01 -7.96
N ALA A 88 0.84 -8.82 -9.29
CA ALA A 88 1.66 -9.54 -10.25
C ALA A 88 3.15 -9.21 -10.09
N ALA A 89 3.51 -7.93 -9.93
CA ALA A 89 4.89 -7.51 -9.70
C ALA A 89 5.47 -8.04 -8.38
N LEU A 90 4.66 -8.18 -7.33
CA LEU A 90 5.08 -8.82 -6.08
C LEU A 90 5.38 -10.32 -6.25
N ARG A 91 4.63 -11.02 -7.12
CA ARG A 91 4.84 -12.46 -7.40
C ARG A 91 6.16 -12.75 -8.09
N GLU A 92 6.68 -11.79 -8.86
CA GLU A 92 7.96 -11.93 -9.57
C GLU A 92 9.16 -11.84 -8.63
N GLN A 93 8.97 -11.29 -7.43
CA GLN A 93 10.01 -11.21 -6.42
C GLN A 93 10.14 -12.53 -5.67
N ARG A 94 11.38 -12.92 -5.36
CA ARG A 94 11.65 -14.05 -4.49
C ARG A 94 11.14 -13.76 -3.08
N ASP A 95 10.43 -14.71 -2.48
CA ASP A 95 9.86 -14.55 -1.15
C ASP A 95 10.94 -14.47 -0.06
N LEU A 96 10.55 -13.90 1.09
CA LEU A 96 11.45 -13.68 2.22
C LEU A 96 12.04 -14.98 2.77
N ALA A 97 11.28 -16.08 2.84
CA ALA A 97 11.75 -17.33 3.40
C ALA A 97 12.81 -17.96 2.49
N THR A 98 12.59 -17.97 1.18
CA THR A 98 13.58 -18.43 0.19
C THR A 98 14.86 -17.58 0.25
N ASN A 99 14.73 -16.25 0.35
CA ASN A 99 15.90 -15.37 0.52
C ASN A 99 16.67 -15.67 1.81
N LEU A 100 15.96 -15.91 2.91
CA LEU A 100 16.57 -16.21 4.20
C LEU A 100 17.32 -17.55 4.18
N VAL A 101 16.75 -18.59 3.56
CA VAL A 101 17.42 -19.89 3.41
C VAL A 101 18.72 -19.76 2.60
N ASN A 102 18.68 -19.06 1.47
CA ASN A 102 19.88 -18.86 0.64
C ASN A 102 20.95 -18.07 1.39
N PHE A 103 20.55 -17.00 2.09
CA PHE A 103 21.48 -16.23 2.92
C PHE A 103 22.17 -17.10 3.98
N CYS A 104 21.42 -17.95 4.69
CA CYS A 104 22.01 -18.85 5.68
C CYS A 104 22.92 -19.92 5.04
N ALA A 105 22.60 -20.40 3.84
CA ALA A 105 23.42 -21.38 3.13
C ALA A 105 24.74 -20.80 2.58
N GLU A 106 24.75 -19.52 2.20
CA GLU A 106 25.95 -18.81 1.71
C GLU A 106 26.89 -18.34 2.84
N GLN A 107 26.42 -18.31 4.08
CA GLN A 107 27.19 -17.95 5.28
C GLN A 107 27.90 -19.15 5.93
N VAL A 108 27.86 -20.33 5.29
CA VAL A 108 28.53 -21.58 5.74
C VAL A 108 29.79 -21.83 4.92
#